data_AF-A0A6B0WWM7-F1
#
_entry.id   AF-A0A6B0WWM7-F1
#
_cell.length_a   1.000
_cell.length_b   1.000
_cell.length_c   1.000
_cell.angle_alpha   90.00
_cell.angle_beta   90.00
_cell.angle_gamma   90.00
#
_symmetry.space_group_name_H-M   'P 1'
#
loop_
_entity.id
_entity.type
_entity.pdbx_description
1 polymer ?
#
loop_
_entity_poly.entity_id
_entity_poly.type
_entity_poly.pdbx_seq_one_letter_code
_entity_poly.pdbx_strand_id
1 'polypeptide(L)'
;MSNGNDNEKIMSVRNSIDFDIVGDNIQDMAEFTIEKYEFKNDITLSAEMREEAIAKINSALWQKVEELKLRRREILVSMFNTAEDTLNEVIG
;
A
#
# COMPACT_ATOMS: atom_id res chain seq x y z
N MET A 1 -24.41 11.69 -19.53
CA MET A 1 -24.34 10.40 -18.78
C MET A 1 -23.28 9.55 -19.45
N SER A 2 -22.01 9.63 -19.00
CA SER A 2 -20.90 8.80 -19.52
C SER A 2 -19.85 8.41 -18.46
N ASN A 3 -19.84 9.06 -17.29
CA ASN A 3 -18.76 8.96 -16.28
C ASN A 3 -18.53 7.58 -15.62
N GLY A 4 -19.38 6.58 -15.87
CA GLY A 4 -19.20 5.24 -15.29
C GLY A 4 -18.13 4.42 -16.00
N ASN A 5 -18.04 4.53 -17.33
CA ASN A 5 -17.25 3.63 -18.17
C ASN A 5 -15.76 4.05 -18.26
N ASP A 6 -15.48 5.34 -18.13
CA ASP A 6 -14.13 5.89 -18.25
C ASP A 6 -13.29 5.65 -16.98
N ASN A 7 -13.93 5.72 -15.81
CA ASN A 7 -13.30 5.36 -14.53
C ASN A 7 -12.90 3.87 -14.47
N GLU A 8 -13.70 2.98 -15.05
CA GLU A 8 -13.36 1.54 -15.11
C GLU A 8 -12.14 1.28 -16.00
N LYS A 9 -12.00 2.00 -17.13
CA LYS A 9 -10.83 1.91 -18.00
C LYS A 9 -9.57 2.49 -17.35
N ILE A 10 -9.69 3.62 -16.66
CA ILE A 10 -8.59 4.21 -15.86
C ILE A 10 -8.14 3.24 -14.76
N MET A 11 -9.06 2.51 -14.15
CA MET A 11 -8.74 1.48 -13.15
C MET A 11 -8.07 0.23 -13.74
N SER A 12 -8.08 0.04 -15.08
CA SER A 12 -7.44 -1.11 -15.74
C SER A 12 -5.94 -0.96 -15.98
N VAL A 13 -5.32 0.17 -15.59
CA VAL A 13 -3.86 0.34 -15.64
C VAL A 13 -3.21 -0.80 -14.85
N ARG A 14 -2.56 -1.72 -15.56
CA ARG A 14 -2.00 -2.99 -15.05
C ARG A 14 -1.31 -2.77 -13.70
N ASN A 15 -1.74 -3.54 -12.69
CA ASN A 15 -1.04 -3.60 -11.41
C ASN A 15 0.33 -4.24 -11.63
N SER A 16 1.39 -3.43 -11.59
CA SER A 16 2.78 -3.87 -11.66
C SER A 16 3.34 -4.29 -10.28
N ILE A 17 2.48 -4.37 -9.26
CA ILE A 17 2.86 -4.67 -7.89
C ILE A 17 2.62 -6.16 -7.64
N ASP A 18 3.70 -6.84 -7.26
CA ASP A 18 3.66 -8.22 -6.77
C ASP A 18 3.37 -8.18 -5.26
N PHE A 19 2.18 -8.66 -4.87
CA PHE A 19 1.76 -8.63 -3.48
C PHE A 19 2.37 -9.73 -2.63
N ASP A 20 2.93 -10.78 -3.25
CA ASP A 20 3.63 -11.83 -2.51
C ASP A 20 4.97 -11.26 -2.01
N ILE A 21 5.69 -10.54 -2.87
CA ILE A 21 6.90 -9.80 -2.48
C ILE A 21 6.60 -8.73 -1.42
N VAL A 22 5.45 -8.06 -1.49
CA VAL A 22 5.03 -7.10 -0.44
C VAL A 22 4.80 -7.82 0.88
N GLY A 23 4.18 -9.00 0.86
CA GLY A 23 3.98 -9.83 2.05
C GLY A 23 5.29 -10.24 2.71
N ASP A 24 6.24 -10.74 1.93
CA ASP A 24 7.56 -11.16 2.44
C ASP A 24 8.30 -9.97 3.09
N ASN A 25 8.31 -8.81 2.44
CA ASN A 25 8.92 -7.61 3.00
C ASN A 25 8.23 -7.14 4.30
N ILE A 26 6.91 -7.29 4.40
CA ILE A 26 6.16 -6.95 5.62
C ILE A 26 6.58 -7.85 6.78
N GLN A 27 6.73 -9.15 6.53
CA GLN A 27 7.19 -10.11 7.51
C GLN A 27 8.60 -9.75 8.01
N ASP A 28 9.54 -9.50 7.10
CA ASP A 28 10.91 -9.11 7.44
C ASP A 28 10.95 -7.81 8.27
N MET A 29 10.11 -6.83 7.92
CA MET A 29 10.00 -5.59 8.69
C MET A 29 9.44 -5.82 10.09
N ALA A 30 8.48 -6.73 10.25
CA ALA A 30 7.92 -7.06 11.57
C ALA A 30 8.97 -7.73 12.46
N GLU A 31 9.69 -8.70 11.93
CA GLU A 31 10.76 -9.40 12.64
C GLU A 31 11.86 -8.43 13.06
N PHE A 32 12.37 -7.63 12.12
CA PHE A 32 13.40 -6.64 12.40
C PHE A 32 12.95 -5.60 13.43
N THR A 33 11.68 -5.19 13.41
CA THR A 33 11.13 -4.23 14.39
C THR A 33 11.20 -4.80 15.80
N ILE A 34 10.87 -6.09 15.97
CA ILE A 34 10.93 -6.78 17.26
C ILE A 34 12.38 -6.94 17.72
N GLU A 35 13.27 -7.40 16.85
CA GLU A 35 14.69 -7.55 17.17
C GLU A 35 15.31 -6.23 17.61
N LYS A 36 15.01 -5.15 16.88
CA LYS A 36 15.45 -3.80 17.24
C LYS A 36 14.91 -3.37 18.61
N TYR A 37 13.67 -3.72 18.93
CA TYR A 37 13.07 -3.40 20.23
C TYR A 37 13.76 -4.17 21.36
N GLU A 38 13.95 -5.47 21.21
CA GLU A 38 14.67 -6.31 22.18
C GLU A 38 16.10 -5.81 22.41
N PHE A 39 16.84 -5.55 21.33
CA PHE A 39 18.19 -5.00 21.41
C PHE A 39 18.24 -3.65 22.12
N LYS A 40 17.34 -2.73 21.78
CA LYS A 40 17.31 -1.38 22.36
C LYS A 40 17.00 -1.39 23.87
N ASN A 41 16.18 -2.33 24.31
CA ASN A 41 15.71 -2.39 25.69
C ASN A 41 16.48 -3.41 26.55
N ASP A 42 17.43 -4.13 25.96
CA ASP A 42 18.19 -5.21 26.62
C ASP A 42 17.26 -6.27 27.26
N ILE A 43 16.22 -6.65 26.52
CA ILE A 43 15.27 -7.69 26.93
C ILE A 43 15.09 -8.74 25.84
N THR A 44 14.55 -9.90 26.21
CA THR A 44 14.10 -10.91 25.27
C THR A 44 12.62 -11.16 25.50
N LEU A 45 11.82 -11.04 24.45
CA LEU A 45 10.39 -11.34 24.52
C LEU A 45 10.17 -12.85 24.55
N SER A 46 9.09 -13.30 25.19
CA SER A 46 8.68 -14.70 25.07
C SER A 46 8.25 -15.03 23.64
N ALA A 47 8.29 -16.31 23.27
CA ALA A 47 7.84 -16.74 21.94
C ALA A 47 6.39 -16.30 21.64
N GLU A 48 5.49 -16.43 22.62
CA GLU A 48 4.09 -15.98 22.51
C GLU A 48 3.98 -14.47 22.27
N MET A 49 4.77 -13.66 22.99
CA MET A 49 4.78 -12.21 22.80
C MET A 49 5.35 -11.81 21.43
N ARG A 50 6.36 -12.52 20.94
CA ARG A 50 6.92 -12.29 19.59
C ARG A 50 5.89 -12.61 18.52
N GLU A 51 5.24 -13.77 18.61
CA GLU A 51 4.22 -14.18 17.64
C GLU A 51 3.05 -13.18 17.60
N GLU A 52 2.55 -12.77 18.77
CA GLU A 52 1.49 -11.76 18.85
C GLU A 52 1.93 -10.40 18.27
N ALA A 53 3.17 -9.98 18.56
CA ALA A 53 3.73 -8.74 18.03
C ALA A 53 3.87 -8.78 16.50
N ILE A 54 4.39 -9.88 15.94
CA ILE A 54 4.51 -10.08 14.48
C ILE A 54 3.12 -9.97 13.84
N ALA A 55 2.13 -10.71 14.36
CA ALA A 55 0.78 -10.70 13.81
C ALA A 55 0.17 -9.29 13.81
N LYS A 56 0.34 -8.53 14.91
CA LYS A 56 -0.15 -7.15 15.01
C LYS A 56 0.56 -6.19 14.07
N ILE A 57 1.89 -6.28 13.96
CA ILE A 57 2.67 -5.44 13.05
C ILE A 57 2.31 -5.74 11.59
N ASN A 58 2.24 -7.02 11.21
CA ASN A 58 1.83 -7.43 9.87
C ASN A 58 0.45 -6.89 9.50
N SER A 59 -0.53 -7.04 10.39
CA SER A 59 -1.88 -6.52 10.19
C SER A 59 -1.89 -5.01 9.99
N ALA A 60 -1.15 -4.27 10.83
CA ALA A 60 -1.04 -2.81 10.71
C ALA A 60 -0.38 -2.37 9.40
N LEU A 61 0.69 -3.05 8.97
CA LEU A 61 1.39 -2.74 7.72
C LEU A 61 0.54 -3.06 6.48
N TRP A 62 -0.19 -4.19 6.49
CA TRP A 62 -1.15 -4.51 5.43
C TRP A 62 -2.28 -3.49 5.33
N GLN A 63 -2.80 -3.02 6.46
CA GLN A 63 -3.79 -1.94 6.45
C GLN A 63 -3.24 -0.68 5.77
N LYS A 64 -1.96 -0.34 6.02
CA LYS A 64 -1.30 0.77 5.33
C LYS A 64 -1.13 0.53 3.83
N VAL A 65 -0.85 -0.69 3.40
CA VAL A 65 -0.82 -1.04 1.97
C VAL A 65 -2.19 -0.82 1.32
N GLU A 66 -3.28 -1.23 1.96
CA GLU A 66 -4.63 -1.01 1.43
C GLU A 66 -5.00 0.48 1.34
N GLU A 67 -4.64 1.28 2.35
CA GLU A 67 -4.78 2.74 2.30
C GLU A 67 -3.99 3.35 1.13
N LEU A 68 -2.76 2.89 0.90
CA LEU A 68 -1.92 3.35 -0.21
C LEU A 68 -2.50 2.95 -1.57
N LYS A 69 -3.11 1.77 -1.69
CA LYS A 69 -3.81 1.34 -2.92
C LYS A 69 -4.98 2.25 -3.23
N LEU A 70 -5.78 2.62 -2.23
CA LEU A 70 -6.87 3.56 -2.40
C LEU A 70 -6.35 4.94 -2.84
N ARG A 71 -5.35 5.46 -2.14
CA ARG A 71 -4.72 6.74 -2.48
C ARG A 71 -4.12 6.75 -3.88
N ARG A 72 -3.48 5.64 -4.30
CA ARG A 72 -2.95 5.48 -5.66
C ARG A 72 -4.06 5.61 -6.70
N ARG A 73 -5.23 5.02 -6.43
CA ARG A 73 -6.39 5.14 -7.34
C ARG A 73 -6.83 6.60 -7.50
N GLU A 74 -6.96 7.32 -6.39
CA GLU A 74 -7.34 8.74 -6.41
C GLU A 74 -6.32 9.59 -7.19
N ILE A 75 -5.02 9.33 -6.99
CA ILE A 75 -3.95 10.00 -7.73
C ILE A 75 -4.07 9.71 -9.23
N LEU A 76 -4.29 8.46 -9.62
CA LEU A 76 -4.43 8.10 -11.04
C LEU A 76 -5.61 8.83 -11.68
N VAL A 77 -6.77 8.84 -11.02
CA VAL A 77 -7.95 9.58 -11.51
C VAL A 77 -7.62 11.07 -11.69
N SER A 78 -6.98 11.69 -10.70
CA SER A 78 -6.56 13.09 -10.78
C SER A 78 -5.60 13.36 -11.94
N MET A 79 -4.63 12.46 -12.17
CA MET A 79 -3.69 12.56 -13.28
C MET A 79 -4.39 12.44 -14.64
N PHE A 80 -5.35 11.52 -14.78
CA PHE A 80 -6.12 11.37 -16.01
C PHE A 80 -6.99 12.60 -16.30
N ASN A 81 -7.70 13.11 -15.29
CA ASN A 81 -8.47 14.34 -15.42
C ASN A 81 -7.58 15.51 -15.84
N THR A 82 -6.41 15.65 -15.20
CA THR A 82 -5.43 16.69 -15.56
C THR A 82 -4.97 16.54 -17.02
N ALA A 83 -4.70 15.32 -17.47
CA ALA A 83 -4.29 15.05 -18.85
C ALA A 83 -5.42 15.34 -19.85
N GLU A 84 -6.66 14.99 -19.52
CA GLU A 84 -7.84 15.29 -20.31
C GLU A 84 -8.09 16.80 -20.41
N ASP A 85 -8.07 17.51 -19.28
CA ASP A 85 -8.23 18.97 -19.22
C ASP A 85 -7.16 19.66 -20.06
N THR A 86 -5.90 19.25 -19.93
CA THR A 86 -4.78 19.78 -20.72
C THR A 86 -4.98 19.52 -22.22
N LEU A 87 -5.48 18.34 -22.60
CA LEU A 87 -5.76 18.03 -23.99
C LEU A 87 -6.91 18.88 -24.53
N ASN A 88 -7.96 19.06 -23.72
CA ASN A 88 -9.11 19.89 -24.07
C ASN A 88 -8.68 21.34 -24.29
N GLU A 89 -7.81 21.91 -23.45
CA GLU A 89 -7.28 23.28 -23.65
C GLU A 89 -6.52 23.47 -24.98
N VAL A 90 -5.87 22.41 -25.49
CA VAL A 90 -5.16 22.44 -26.77
C VAL A 90 -6.13 22.33 -27.94
N ILE A 91 -7.24 21.60 -27.77
CA ILE A 91 -8.18 21.29 -28.85
C ILE A 91 -9.38 22.27 -28.88
N GLY A 92 -9.75 22.90 -27.75
CA GLY A 92 -10.88 23.82 -27.60
C GLY A 92 -11.30 24.05 -26.16
#